data_AF-A0A844A2S6-F1
#
_entry.id   AF-A0A844A2S6-F1
#
_cell.length_a   1.000
_cell.length_b   1.000
_cell.length_c   1.000
_cell.angle_alpha   90.00
_cell.angle_beta   90.00
_cell.angle_gamma   90.00
#
_symmetry.space_group_name_H-M   'P 1'
#
loop_
_entity.id
_entity.type
_entity.pdbx_description
1 polymer ?
#
loop_
_entity_poly.entity_id
_entity_poly.type
_entity_poly.pdbx_seq_one_letter_code
_entity_poly.pdbx_strand_id
1 'polypeptide(L)'
;MPPTFTVAQLLDICGSSTVSEATTKGDALGWERMNDEQVEEWRAGFLAHNGGSVDLVGWRRGEKEGDGMLSFWIAKGPNGHKACSYSVTNPAGLLDALTQRFGPPSSLDKMDFGSVAYWKHSATEVSFSQVGSSTGVTIAYKD
;
A
#
# COMPACT_ATOMS: atom_id res chain seq x y z
N MET A 1 20.22 0.41 -12.85
CA MET A 1 18.87 -0.16 -12.65
C MET A 1 18.40 0.34 -11.29
N PRO A 2 17.25 1.03 -11.17
CA PRO A 2 16.79 1.49 -9.86
C PRO A 2 16.61 0.27 -8.94
N PRO A 3 16.87 0.40 -7.62
CA PRO A 3 16.75 -0.71 -6.69
C PRO A 3 15.36 -1.34 -6.80
N THR A 4 15.33 -2.67 -6.83
CA THR A 4 14.07 -3.42 -6.77
C THR A 4 13.41 -3.09 -5.44
N PHE A 5 12.24 -2.45 -5.49
CA PHE A 5 11.45 -2.20 -4.29
C PHE A 5 11.10 -3.53 -3.62
N THR A 6 11.44 -3.64 -2.33
CA THR A 6 11.32 -4.89 -1.58
C THR A 6 10.13 -4.84 -0.63
N VAL A 7 9.63 -6.02 -0.23
CA VAL A 7 8.62 -6.12 0.84
C VAL A 7 9.13 -5.52 2.15
N ALA A 8 10.43 -5.59 2.45
CA ALA A 8 10.98 -4.94 3.63
C ALA A 8 10.84 -3.41 3.58
N GLN A 9 11.12 -2.78 2.43
CA GLN A 9 10.93 -1.34 2.24
C GLN A 9 9.45 -0.95 2.29
N LEU A 10 8.57 -1.76 1.69
CA LEU A 10 7.12 -1.58 1.79
C LEU A 10 6.69 -1.53 3.26
N LEU A 11 7.11 -2.52 4.05
CA LEU A 11 6.73 -2.64 5.45
C LEU A 11 7.31 -1.54 6.32
N ASP A 12 8.53 -1.08 6.04
CA ASP A 12 9.14 0.02 6.77
C ASP A 12 8.37 1.33 6.54
N ILE A 13 7.94 1.59 5.30
CA ILE A 13 7.11 2.76 4.98
C ILE A 13 5.71 2.62 5.60
N CYS A 14 5.04 1.49 5.40
CA CYS A 14 3.71 1.25 5.95
C CYS A 14 3.70 1.25 7.49
N GLY A 15 4.81 0.91 8.13
CA GLY A 15 4.98 0.94 9.59
C GLY A 15 5.18 2.32 10.20
N SER A 16 5.37 3.37 9.39
CA SER A 16 5.61 4.75 9.85
C SER A 16 4.52 5.24 10.79
N SER A 17 4.85 6.07 11.78
CA SER A 17 3.88 6.59 12.76
C SER A 17 3.24 7.91 12.32
N THR A 18 3.87 8.60 11.37
CA THR A 18 3.37 9.89 10.84
C THR A 18 3.56 9.96 9.33
N VAL A 19 2.79 10.84 8.67
CA VAL A 19 3.00 11.15 7.25
C VAL A 19 4.39 11.75 7.00
N SER A 20 4.95 12.50 7.95
CA SER A 20 6.32 13.02 7.84
C SER A 20 7.38 11.92 7.85
N GLU A 21 7.23 10.92 8.72
CA GLU A 21 8.14 9.77 8.76
C GLU A 21 8.02 8.93 7.47
N ALA A 22 6.79 8.67 7.03
CA ALA A 22 6.54 8.00 5.75
C ALA A 22 7.13 8.79 4.58
N THR A 23 7.02 10.12 4.62
CA THR A 23 7.63 11.04 3.64
C THR A 23 9.13 10.80 3.54
N THR A 24 9.85 10.86 4.66
CA THR A 24 11.31 10.65 4.67
C THR A 24 11.72 9.29 4.14
N LYS A 25 11.01 8.22 4.52
CA LYS A 25 11.31 6.86 4.07
C LYS A 25 10.98 6.63 2.59
N GLY A 26 9.86 7.17 2.11
CA GLY A 26 9.44 7.03 0.73
C GLY A 26 10.28 7.88 -0.23
N ASP A 27 10.70 9.08 0.18
CA ASP A 27 11.58 9.94 -0.63
C ASP A 27 12.95 9.26 -0.87
N ALA A 28 13.41 8.43 0.08
CA ALA A 28 14.62 7.63 -0.09
C ALA A 28 14.51 6.55 -1.20
N LEU A 29 13.31 6.26 -1.70
CA LEU A 29 13.12 5.38 -2.86
C LEU A 29 13.53 6.04 -4.19
N GLY A 30 13.62 7.37 -4.22
CA GLY A 30 13.86 8.14 -5.45
C GLY A 30 12.70 8.10 -6.45
N TRP A 31 11.49 7.79 -5.97
CA TRP A 31 10.26 7.78 -6.77
C TRP A 31 9.66 9.19 -6.82
N GLU A 32 8.92 9.49 -7.87
CA GLU A 32 8.26 10.78 -8.02
C GLU A 32 7.12 10.90 -7.01
N ARG A 33 7.09 11.97 -6.22
CA ARG A 33 6.00 12.23 -5.27
C ARG A 33 4.74 12.65 -6.02
N MET A 34 3.57 12.19 -5.56
CA MET A 34 2.28 12.73 -6.02
C MET A 34 2.24 14.24 -5.79
N ASN A 35 1.77 14.98 -6.79
CA ASN A 35 1.57 16.42 -6.67
C ASN A 35 0.31 16.76 -5.86
N ASP A 36 0.14 18.04 -5.53
CA ASP A 36 -0.98 18.50 -4.70
C ASP A 36 -2.34 18.19 -5.33
N GLU A 37 -2.49 18.32 -6.65
CA GLU A 37 -3.75 18.02 -7.36
C GLU A 37 -4.15 16.55 -7.21
N GLN A 38 -3.19 15.63 -7.39
CA GLN A 38 -3.38 14.19 -7.22
C GLN A 38 -3.71 13.81 -5.77
N VAL A 39 -3.08 14.49 -4.81
CA VAL A 39 -3.36 14.28 -3.39
C VAL A 39 -4.77 14.75 -3.04
N GLU A 40 -5.19 15.91 -3.53
CA GLU A 40 -6.54 16.44 -3.29
C GLU A 40 -7.64 15.61 -3.95
N GLU A 41 -7.42 15.13 -5.18
CA GLU A 41 -8.36 14.21 -5.84
C GLU A 41 -8.56 12.93 -5.01
N TRP A 42 -7.46 12.34 -4.53
CA TRP A 42 -7.52 11.16 -3.68
C TRP A 42 -8.25 11.45 -2.35
N ARG A 43 -7.94 12.58 -1.70
CA ARG A 43 -8.62 13.00 -0.46
C ARG A 43 -10.12 13.17 -0.68
N ALA A 44 -10.53 13.83 -1.75
CA ALA A 44 -11.93 14.05 -2.08
C ALA A 44 -12.68 12.71 -2.23
N GLY A 45 -12.08 11.74 -2.93
CA GLY A 45 -12.61 10.39 -3.05
C GLY A 45 -12.74 9.70 -1.69
N PHE A 46 -11.69 9.75 -0.86
CA PHE A 46 -11.73 9.17 0.48
C PHE A 46 -12.85 9.76 1.35
N LEU A 47 -12.98 11.10 1.36
CA LEU A 47 -13.98 11.83 2.13
C LEU A 47 -15.41 11.48 1.71
N ALA A 48 -15.66 11.37 0.41
CA ALA A 48 -16.98 11.03 -0.13
C ALA A 48 -17.45 9.62 0.31
N HIS A 49 -16.52 8.67 0.48
CA HIS A 49 -16.84 7.29 0.81
C HIS A 49 -16.79 6.97 2.31
N ASN A 50 -15.83 7.53 3.05
CA ASN A 50 -15.54 7.14 4.43
C ASN A 50 -15.92 8.20 5.47
N GLY A 51 -16.05 9.46 5.06
CA GLY A 51 -16.14 10.60 5.97
C GLY A 51 -14.85 10.85 6.77
N GLY A 52 -14.81 11.93 7.54
CA GLY A 52 -13.66 12.27 8.40
C GLY A 52 -12.63 13.18 7.73
N SER A 53 -11.35 13.01 8.06
CA SER A 53 -10.23 13.68 7.38
C SER A 53 -9.09 12.70 7.17
N VAL A 54 -8.19 12.99 6.22
CA VAL A 54 -7.09 12.08 5.88
C VAL A 54 -5.83 12.85 5.49
N ASP A 55 -4.74 12.50 6.15
CA ASP A 55 -3.40 12.98 5.81
C ASP A 55 -2.75 11.92 4.90
N LEU A 56 -2.30 12.30 3.70
CA LEU A 56 -1.82 11.39 2.64
C LEU A 56 -0.45 11.82 2.11
N VAL A 57 0.36 10.83 1.75
CA VAL A 57 1.50 10.97 0.83
C VAL A 57 1.52 9.78 -0.13
N GLY A 58 1.97 9.98 -1.37
CA GLY A 58 2.17 8.88 -2.31
C GLY A 58 3.30 9.14 -3.29
N TRP A 59 3.77 8.07 -3.91
CA TRP A 59 4.90 8.04 -4.82
C TRP A 59 4.66 7.11 -5.99
N ARG A 60 5.19 7.49 -7.13
CA ARG A 60 5.11 6.77 -8.39
C ARG A 60 6.50 6.42 -8.89
N ARG A 61 6.72 5.14 -9.21
CA ARG A 61 8.03 4.64 -9.67
C ARG A 61 8.38 5.12 -11.08
N GLY A 62 7.38 5.31 -11.94
CA GLY A 62 7.57 5.71 -13.33
C GLY A 62 6.26 6.20 -13.95
N GLU A 63 6.34 6.87 -15.09
CA GLU A 63 5.22 7.55 -15.74
C GLU A 63 4.14 6.64 -16.32
N LYS A 64 4.37 5.32 -16.40
CA LYS A 64 3.38 4.37 -16.94
C LYS A 64 2.53 3.80 -15.83
N GLU A 65 1.28 3.51 -16.16
CA GLU A 65 0.40 2.78 -15.24
C GLU A 65 0.99 1.40 -14.98
N GLY A 66 0.96 0.96 -13.72
CA GLY A 66 1.50 -0.34 -13.32
C GLY A 66 3.01 -0.39 -13.07
N ASP A 67 3.77 0.70 -13.28
CA ASP A 67 5.20 0.73 -12.96
C ASP A 67 5.47 0.61 -11.44
N GLY A 68 4.50 1.04 -10.64
CA GLY A 68 4.58 1.05 -9.18
C GLY A 68 3.97 2.33 -8.62
N MET A 69 2.97 2.18 -7.77
CA MET A 69 2.37 3.26 -7.02
C MET A 69 2.31 2.86 -5.55
N LEU A 70 2.87 3.69 -4.68
CA LEU A 70 2.88 3.51 -3.23
C LEU A 70 2.17 4.69 -2.60
N SER A 71 1.27 4.47 -1.66
CA SER A 71 0.67 5.53 -0.86
C SER A 71 0.63 5.15 0.61
N PHE A 72 0.68 6.17 1.46
CA PHE A 72 0.56 6.07 2.90
C PHE A 72 -0.39 7.14 3.40
N TRP A 73 -1.33 6.79 4.27
CA TRP A 73 -2.26 7.74 4.84
C TRP A 73 -2.65 7.42 6.28
N ILE A 74 -3.09 8.47 6.97
CA ILE A 74 -3.67 8.40 8.31
C ILE A 74 -5.05 9.03 8.24
N ALA A 75 -6.08 8.21 8.41
CA ALA A 75 -7.48 8.62 8.46
C ALA A 75 -7.88 8.95 9.90
N LYS A 76 -8.64 10.03 10.09
CA LYS A 76 -9.21 10.46 11.37
C LYS A 76 -10.74 10.47 11.27
N GLY A 77 -11.42 9.91 12.27
CA GLY A 77 -12.89 9.84 12.31
C GLY A 77 -13.40 8.50 12.88
N PRO A 78 -14.66 8.12 12.61
CA PRO A 78 -15.27 6.89 13.13
C PRO A 78 -14.53 5.59 12.79
N ASN A 79 -13.73 5.61 11.72
CA ASN A 79 -12.87 4.51 11.29
C ASN A 79 -11.41 4.99 11.18
N GLY A 80 -10.92 5.64 12.24
CA GLY A 80 -9.52 6.08 12.30
C GLY A 80 -8.55 4.91 12.15
N HIS A 81 -7.60 5.06 11.24
CA HIS A 81 -6.59 4.04 10.97
C HIS A 81 -5.43 4.66 10.21
N LYS A 82 -4.31 3.96 10.27
CA LYS A 82 -3.19 4.16 9.36
C LYS A 82 -3.21 3.06 8.31
N ALA A 83 -3.02 3.42 7.04
CA ALA A 83 -2.88 2.43 6.00
C ALA A 83 -1.91 2.87 4.91
N CYS A 84 -1.53 1.87 4.13
CA CYS A 84 -0.55 1.99 3.09
C CYS A 84 -0.94 1.04 1.97
N SER A 85 -0.82 1.48 0.73
CA SER A 85 -1.13 0.66 -0.44
C SER A 85 0.00 0.67 -1.44
N TYR A 86 0.28 -0.50 -2.01
CA TYR A 86 1.24 -0.64 -3.09
C TYR A 86 0.58 -1.39 -4.24
N SER A 87 0.69 -0.84 -5.45
CA SER A 87 0.22 -1.49 -6.67
C SER A 87 1.29 -1.50 -7.74
N VAL A 88 1.36 -2.59 -8.49
CA VAL A 88 2.38 -2.83 -9.52
C VAL A 88 1.95 -3.95 -10.46
N THR A 89 2.46 -3.91 -11.68
CA THR A 89 2.29 -4.96 -12.68
C THR A 89 3.47 -5.95 -12.64
N ASN A 90 3.16 -7.24 -12.71
CA ASN A 90 4.12 -8.36 -12.69
C ASN A 90 5.06 -8.39 -11.46
N PRO A 91 4.57 -8.30 -10.21
CA PRO A 91 5.45 -8.43 -9.06
C PRO A 91 5.81 -9.90 -8.82
N ALA A 92 6.91 -10.33 -9.41
CA ALA A 92 7.46 -11.66 -9.15
C ALA A 92 7.72 -11.84 -7.65
N GLY A 93 7.10 -12.86 -7.05
CA GLY A 93 7.37 -13.29 -5.67
C GLY A 93 6.79 -12.42 -4.55
N LEU A 94 5.92 -11.45 -4.84
CA LEU A 94 5.35 -10.58 -3.79
C LEU A 94 4.48 -11.36 -2.80
N LEU A 95 3.62 -12.26 -3.28
CA LEU A 95 2.81 -13.14 -2.41
C LEU A 95 3.71 -14.03 -1.53
N ASP A 96 4.76 -14.60 -2.10
CA ASP A 96 5.70 -15.45 -1.37
C ASP A 96 6.45 -14.64 -0.29
N ALA A 97 6.90 -13.43 -0.63
CA ALA A 97 7.60 -12.55 0.30
C ALA A 97 6.68 -12.06 1.45
N LEU A 98 5.40 -11.77 1.17
CA LEU A 98 4.41 -11.49 2.21
C LEU A 98 4.18 -12.70 3.12
N THR A 99 4.07 -13.89 2.52
CA THR A 99 3.90 -15.16 3.27
C THR A 99 5.11 -15.47 4.14
N GLN A 100 6.33 -15.21 3.65
CA GLN A 100 7.55 -15.35 4.45
C GLN A 100 7.58 -14.37 5.64
N ARG A 101 7.05 -13.16 5.45
CA ARG A 101 7.05 -12.13 6.50
C ARG A 101 5.99 -12.35 7.58
N PHE A 102 4.76 -12.67 7.17
CA PHE A 102 3.58 -12.72 8.03
C PHE A 102 3.17 -14.15 8.41
N GLY A 103 3.80 -15.16 7.81
CA GLY A 103 3.37 -16.54 7.88
C GLY A 103 2.25 -16.83 6.87
N PRO A 104 1.60 -18.01 6.96
CA PRO A 104 0.48 -18.35 6.10
C PRO A 104 -0.68 -17.34 6.22
N PRO A 105 -1.34 -16.97 5.11
CA PRO A 105 -2.51 -16.11 5.17
C PRO A 105 -3.67 -16.80 5.91
N SER A 106 -4.50 -15.99 6.56
CA SER A 106 -5.75 -16.42 7.19
C SER A 106 -6.76 -16.96 6.15
N SER A 107 -6.70 -16.45 4.92
CA SER A 107 -7.41 -17.00 3.77
C SER A 107 -6.63 -16.76 2.48
N LEU A 108 -6.67 -17.72 1.56
CA LEU A 108 -6.03 -17.66 0.25
C LEU A 108 -6.97 -18.27 -0.79
N ASP A 109 -7.51 -17.42 -1.64
CA ASP A 109 -8.38 -17.81 -2.75
C ASP A 109 -7.58 -17.72 -4.05
N LYS A 110 -7.51 -18.84 -4.78
CA LYS A 110 -6.83 -18.93 -6.08
C LYS A 110 -7.88 -19.12 -7.17
N MET A 111 -7.74 -18.35 -8.24
CA MET A 111 -8.62 -18.39 -9.41
C MET A 111 -7.76 -18.48 -10.68
N ASP A 112 -8.35 -18.90 -11.79
CA ASP A 112 -7.61 -19.04 -13.06
C ASP A 112 -6.97 -17.73 -13.53
N PHE A 113 -7.55 -16.59 -13.15
CA PHE A 113 -7.08 -15.25 -13.52
C PHE A 113 -6.36 -14.52 -12.39
N GLY A 114 -6.15 -15.13 -11.21
CA GLY A 114 -5.61 -14.37 -10.08
C GLY A 114 -5.56 -15.07 -8.73
N SER A 115 -5.26 -14.29 -7.71
CA SER A 115 -5.21 -14.76 -6.32
C SER A 115 -5.52 -13.63 -5.36
N VAL A 116 -6.20 -13.95 -4.27
CA VAL A 116 -6.48 -13.01 -3.18
C VAL A 116 -6.05 -13.66 -1.87
N ALA A 117 -5.29 -12.93 -1.06
CA ALA A 117 -4.81 -13.40 0.23
C ALA A 117 -5.03 -12.36 1.32
N TYR A 118 -5.36 -12.81 2.52
CA TYR A 118 -5.56 -11.95 3.67
C TYR A 118 -4.79 -12.45 4.88
N TRP A 119 -4.14 -11.54 5.61
CA TRP A 119 -3.57 -11.80 6.92
C TRP A 119 -4.26 -10.91 7.94
N LYS A 120 -4.76 -11.52 9.00
CA LYS A 120 -5.35 -10.80 10.13
C LYS A 120 -4.54 -11.07 11.39
N HIS A 121 -3.87 -10.04 11.88
CA HIS A 121 -3.22 -10.00 13.18
C HIS A 121 -3.96 -9.01 14.09
N SER A 122 -3.72 -9.05 15.41
CA SER A 122 -4.48 -8.27 16.39
C SER A 122 -4.56 -6.76 16.09
N ALA A 123 -3.46 -6.18 15.58
CA ALA A 123 -3.36 -4.76 15.26
C ALA A 123 -3.05 -4.46 13.78
N THR A 124 -3.00 -5.48 12.91
CA THR A 124 -2.61 -5.32 11.50
C THR A 124 -3.46 -6.19 10.60
N GLU A 125 -4.00 -5.60 9.55
CA GLU A 125 -4.71 -6.29 8.48
C GLU A 125 -3.93 -6.08 7.18
N VAL A 126 -3.58 -7.18 6.51
CA VAL A 126 -2.88 -7.17 5.21
C VAL A 126 -3.79 -7.83 4.19
N SER A 127 -4.04 -7.17 3.08
CA SER A 127 -4.70 -7.76 1.91
C SER A 127 -3.76 -7.73 0.72
N PHE A 128 -3.77 -8.82 -0.04
CA PHE A 128 -3.11 -8.96 -1.32
C PHE A 128 -4.17 -9.36 -2.34
N SER A 129 -4.13 -8.74 -3.52
CA SER A 129 -4.96 -9.13 -4.65
C SER A 129 -4.14 -9.08 -5.92
N GLN A 130 -4.21 -10.13 -6.72
CA GLN A 130 -3.64 -10.21 -8.05
C GLN A 130 -4.73 -10.58 -9.05
N VAL A 131 -4.82 -9.83 -10.14
CA VAL A 131 -5.69 -10.10 -11.29
C VAL A 131 -4.87 -9.92 -12.56
N GLY A 132 -4.65 -11.02 -13.29
CA GLY A 132 -3.70 -11.08 -14.39
C GLY A 132 -2.30 -10.68 -13.93
N SER A 133 -1.75 -9.65 -14.57
CA SER A 133 -0.46 -9.06 -14.19
C SER A 133 -0.58 -7.97 -13.12
N SER A 134 -1.77 -7.41 -12.88
CA SER A 134 -1.97 -6.35 -11.91
C SER A 134 -2.02 -6.91 -10.50
N THR A 135 -1.32 -6.26 -9.57
CA THR A 135 -1.28 -6.65 -8.17
C THR A 135 -1.41 -5.44 -7.27
N GLY A 136 -2.14 -5.61 -6.18
CA GLY A 136 -2.30 -4.63 -5.11
C GLY A 136 -2.04 -5.28 -3.75
N VAL A 137 -1.41 -4.52 -2.86
CA VAL A 137 -1.24 -4.86 -1.46
C VAL A 137 -1.72 -3.67 -0.64
N THR A 138 -2.57 -3.92 0.36
CA THR A 138 -2.94 -2.91 1.36
C THR A 138 -2.54 -3.44 2.73
N ILE A 139 -1.89 -2.58 3.51
CA ILE A 139 -1.50 -2.85 4.89
C ILE A 139 -2.14 -1.77 5.76
N ALA A 140 -3.03 -2.18 6.64
CA ALA A 140 -3.74 -1.31 7.58
C ALA A 140 -3.36 -1.66 9.01
N TYR A 141 -3.16 -0.63 9.83
CA TYR A 141 -2.95 -0.70 11.26
C TYR A 141 -4.12 -0.02 11.95
N LYS A 142 -4.71 -0.71 12.93
CA LYS A 142 -5.71 -0.09 13.80
C LYS A 142 -4.98 0.87 14.74
N ASP A 143 -5.53 2.07 14.89
CA ASP A 143 -5.11 3.02 15.92
C ASP A 143 -5.51 2.52 17.31
#